data_AF-A0A9Q1A9P2-F1
#
_entry.id   AF-A0A9Q1A9P2-F1
#
_cell.length_a   1.000
_cell.length_b   1.000
_cell.length_c   1.000
_cell.angle_alpha   90.00
_cell.angle_beta   90.00
_cell.angle_gamma   90.00
#
_symmetry.space_group_name_H-M   'P 1'
#
loop_
_entity.id
_entity.type
_entity.pdbx_description
1 polymer ?
#
loop_
_entity_poly.entity_id
_entity_poly.type
_entity_poly.pdbx_seq_one_letter_code
_entity_poly.pdbx_strand_id
1 'polypeptide(L)'
;MAIPPRLIASSSSSCASTSTNNSSIHIEEGLASKFWIKFMRESVFSMYTPFIISLASGTLKIDSFRHYISQDSHFLKSFAHA
;
A
#
# COMPACT_ATOMS: atom_id res chain seq x y z
N MET A 1 38.32 8.58 -11.91
CA MET A 1 37.34 8.90 -12.97
C MET A 1 37.56 7.90 -14.10
N ALA A 2 36.63 6.96 -14.29
CA ALA A 2 36.63 6.06 -15.45
C ALA A 2 35.17 5.75 -15.79
N ILE A 3 34.89 5.85 -17.08
CA ILE A 3 33.58 5.93 -17.75
C ILE A 3 32.99 4.50 -17.91
N PRO A 4 31.68 4.28 -17.67
CA PRO A 4 31.06 2.96 -17.84
C PRO A 4 30.83 2.61 -19.34
N PRO A 5 31.02 1.36 -19.79
CA PRO A 5 30.69 0.97 -21.15
C PRO A 5 29.23 0.47 -21.29
N ARG A 6 28.52 1.15 -22.21
CA ARG A 6 27.50 0.71 -23.19
C ARG A 6 26.43 -0.33 -22.80
N LEU A 7 25.18 0.14 -22.84
CA LEU A 7 23.93 -0.62 -23.02
C LEU A 7 24.00 -1.52 -24.27
N ILE A 8 23.82 -2.82 -24.07
CA ILE A 8 23.52 -3.77 -25.15
C ILE A 8 22.03 -4.10 -25.04
N ALA A 9 21.27 -3.64 -26.03
CA ALA A 9 19.91 -4.09 -26.27
C ALA A 9 19.93 -5.60 -26.52
N SER A 10 19.13 -6.34 -25.77
CA SER A 10 18.86 -7.75 -26.05
C SER A 10 17.36 -7.91 -26.29
N SER A 11 17.04 -7.90 -27.58
CA SER A 11 16.16 -8.86 -28.24
C SER A 11 14.92 -9.31 -27.47
N SER A 12 13.77 -8.77 -27.87
CA SER A 12 12.47 -9.40 -27.67
C SER A 12 12.47 -10.78 -28.33
N SER A 13 12.65 -11.83 -27.51
CA SER A 13 12.45 -13.22 -27.87
C SER A 13 11.23 -13.73 -27.13
N SER A 14 10.09 -13.68 -27.79
CA SER A 14 8.92 -14.49 -27.47
C SER A 14 9.24 -15.96 -27.72
N CYS A 15 9.17 -16.81 -26.70
CA CYS A 15 8.90 -18.23 -26.91
C CYS A 15 8.24 -18.87 -25.69
N ALA A 16 7.06 -19.44 -25.96
CA ALA A 16 6.48 -20.63 -25.37
C ALA A 16 6.46 -20.77 -23.84
N SER A 17 5.24 -20.74 -23.32
CA SER A 17 4.83 -21.30 -22.03
C SER A 17 5.35 -22.73 -21.84
N THR A 18 6.41 -22.87 -21.07
CA THR A 18 6.79 -24.14 -20.46
C THR A 18 5.98 -24.31 -19.19
N SER A 19 5.06 -25.28 -19.22
CA SER A 19 4.33 -25.77 -18.06
C SER A 19 5.32 -26.47 -17.13
N THR A 20 6.02 -25.70 -16.31
CA THR A 20 6.80 -26.24 -15.20
C THR A 20 5.82 -26.48 -14.05
N ASN A 21 5.53 -27.75 -13.79
CA ASN A 21 4.90 -28.21 -12.56
C ASN A 21 5.80 -27.86 -11.37
N ASN A 22 5.77 -26.60 -10.95
CA ASN A 22 6.04 -26.27 -9.57
C ASN A 22 4.76 -26.67 -8.83
N SER A 23 4.84 -27.75 -8.06
CA SER A 23 4.04 -27.91 -6.85
C SER A 23 4.48 -26.85 -5.82
N SER A 24 4.55 -25.57 -6.25
CA SER A 24 4.56 -24.44 -5.35
C SER A 24 3.25 -24.52 -4.62
N ILE A 25 3.34 -24.68 -3.31
CA ILE A 25 2.24 -24.57 -2.37
C ILE A 25 1.45 -23.32 -2.79
N HIS A 26 0.38 -23.52 -3.53
CA HIS A 26 -0.61 -22.51 -3.81
C HIS A 26 -1.32 -22.41 -2.47
N ILE A 27 -0.71 -21.70 -1.52
CA ILE A 27 -1.44 -21.18 -0.37
C ILE A 27 -2.48 -20.31 -1.06
N GLU A 28 -3.69 -20.86 -1.22
CA GLU A 28 -4.83 -20.16 -1.78
C GLU A 28 -4.88 -18.80 -1.12
N GLU A 29 -4.39 -17.80 -1.85
CA GLU A 29 -4.15 -16.52 -1.23
C GLU A 29 -5.52 -15.99 -0.83
N GLY A 30 -5.73 -15.90 0.49
CA GLY A 30 -7.02 -15.58 1.05
C GLY A 30 -7.52 -14.26 0.48
N LEU A 31 -8.83 -14.10 0.36
CA LEU A 31 -9.45 -12.87 -0.15
C LEU A 31 -8.87 -11.61 0.52
N ALA A 32 -8.56 -11.68 1.81
CA ALA A 32 -7.90 -10.62 2.55
C ALA A 32 -6.54 -10.20 1.95
N SER A 33 -5.66 -11.16 1.62
CA SER A 33 -4.36 -10.84 1.03
C SER A 33 -4.50 -10.32 -0.39
N LYS A 34 -5.43 -10.87 -1.18
CA LYS A 34 -5.79 -10.33 -2.49
C LYS A 34 -6.28 -8.88 -2.41
N PHE A 35 -7.11 -8.54 -1.42
CA PHE A 35 -7.55 -7.16 -1.19
C PHE A 35 -6.44 -6.26 -0.68
N TRP A 36 -5.58 -6.75 0.22
CA TRP A 36 -4.42 -6.02 0.70
C TRP A 36 -3.54 -5.61 -0.48
N ILE A 37 -3.06 -6.58 -1.27
CA ILE A 37 -2.23 -6.32 -2.45
C ILE A 37 -2.92 -5.34 -3.41
N LYS A 38 -4.24 -5.51 -3.62
CA LYS A 38 -5.03 -4.65 -4.52
C LYS A 38 -5.09 -3.19 -4.06
N PHE A 39 -5.25 -2.93 -2.77
CA PHE A 39 -5.46 -1.58 -2.22
C PHE A 39 -4.25 -1.02 -1.46
N MET A 40 -3.10 -1.69 -1.54
CA MET A 40 -1.87 -1.30 -0.86
C MET A 40 -1.44 0.12 -1.22
N ARG A 41 -1.56 0.49 -2.50
CA ARG A 41 -1.19 1.82 -2.98
C ARG A 41 -2.08 2.89 -2.34
N GLU A 42 -3.38 2.67 -2.34
CA GLU A 42 -4.40 3.56 -1.78
C GLU A 42 -4.23 3.70 -0.27
N SER A 43 -3.93 2.59 0.43
CA SER A 43 -3.59 2.60 1.86
C SER A 43 -2.41 3.53 2.17
N VAL A 44 -1.35 3.48 1.35
CA VAL A 44 -0.22 4.41 1.46
C VAL A 44 -0.67 5.86 1.25
N PHE A 45 -1.49 6.14 0.23
CA PHE A 45 -2.02 7.50 0.02
C PHE A 45 -2.83 8.02 1.22
N SER A 46 -3.63 7.17 1.86
CA SER A 46 -4.38 7.54 3.07
C SER A 46 -3.48 7.94 4.24
N MET A 47 -2.27 7.39 4.33
CA MET A 47 -1.29 7.78 5.36
C MET A 47 -0.62 9.14 5.09
N TYR A 48 -0.59 9.64 3.86
CA TYR A 48 0.07 10.90 3.50
C TYR A 48 -0.89 12.09 3.38
N THR A 49 -1.99 12.07 4.11
CA THR A 49 -2.89 13.23 4.17
C THR A 49 -2.25 14.38 4.95
N PRO A 50 -2.62 15.65 4.67
CA PRO A 50 -2.09 16.80 5.43
C PRO A 50 -2.29 16.69 6.94
N PHE A 51 -3.38 16.04 7.38
CA PHE A 51 -3.62 15.76 8.79
C PHE A 51 -2.55 14.84 9.38
N ILE A 52 -2.30 13.67 8.78
CA ILE A 52 -1.31 12.72 9.29
C ILE A 52 0.10 13.28 9.20
N ILE A 53 0.44 14.01 8.14
CA ILE A 53 1.74 14.66 8.00
C ILE A 53 1.96 15.69 9.11
N SER A 54 1.00 16.58 9.36
CA SER A 54 1.12 17.59 10.41
C SER A 54 1.09 16.99 11.83
N LEU A 55 0.38 15.87 12.01
CA LEU A 55 0.39 15.09 13.25
C LEU A 55 1.78 14.50 13.50
N ALA A 56 2.39 13.86 12.49
CA ALA A 56 3.71 13.26 12.58
C ALA A 56 4.83 14.30 12.77
N SER A 57 4.71 15.49 12.16
CA SER A 57 5.66 16.58 12.33
C SER A 57 5.46 17.42 13.59
N GLY A 58 4.43 17.14 14.40
CA GLY A 58 4.12 17.92 15.61
C GLY A 58 3.64 19.35 15.34
N THR A 59 3.18 19.64 14.12
CA THR A 59 2.68 20.97 13.72
C THR A 59 1.16 21.04 13.64
N LEU A 60 0.47 19.92 13.93
CA LEU A 60 -0.99 19.85 13.94
C LEU A 60 -1.56 20.80 15.01
N LYS A 61 -2.56 21.60 14.62
CA LYS A 61 -3.29 22.47 15.54
C LYS A 61 -4.05 21.61 16.56
N ILE A 62 -3.98 22.00 17.83
CA ILE A 62 -4.65 21.28 18.93
C ILE A 62 -6.16 21.16 18.71
N ASP A 63 -6.81 22.18 18.11
CA ASP A 63 -8.23 22.11 17.80
C ASP A 63 -8.54 21.05 16.76
N SER A 64 -7.71 20.92 15.71
CA SER A 64 -7.87 19.87 14.70
C SER A 64 -7.74 18.47 15.30
N PHE A 65 -6.81 18.30 16.23
CA PHE A 65 -6.66 17.04 16.98
C PHE A 65 -7.91 16.73 17.83
N ARG A 66 -8.43 17.71 18.57
CA ARG A 66 -9.65 17.55 19.39
C ARG A 66 -10.88 17.20 18.53
N HIS A 67 -11.01 17.85 17.37
CA HIS A 67 -12.08 17.54 16.42
C HIS A 67 -11.95 16.10 15.90
N TYR A 68 -10.74 15.65 15.54
CA TYR A 68 -10.50 14.28 15.13
C TYR A 68 -10.96 13.27 16.21
N ILE A 69 -10.53 13.44 17.46
CA ILE A 69 -10.94 12.54 18.57
C ILE A 69 -12.45 12.55 18.77
N SER A 70 -13.11 13.72 18.69
CA SER A 70 -14.56 13.80 18.82
C SER A 70 -15.28 13.01 17.71
N GLN A 71 -14.83 13.16 16.45
CA GLN A 71 -15.40 12.45 15.30
C GLN A 71 -15.14 10.94 15.39
N ASP A 72 -13.94 10.55 15.80
CA ASP A 72 -13.54 9.15 15.94
C ASP A 72 -14.43 8.43 16.96
N SER A 73 -14.78 9.07 18.08
CA SER A 73 -15.70 8.50 19.06
C SER A 73 -17.08 8.16 18.48
N HIS A 74 -17.61 9.02 17.59
CA HIS A 74 -18.88 8.79 16.91
C HIS A 74 -18.76 7.69 15.85
N PHE A 75 -17.64 7.62 15.14
CA PHE A 75 -17.34 6.56 14.19
C PHE A 75 -17.27 5.19 14.91
N LEU A 76 -16.49 5.07 15.99
CA LEU A 76 -16.36 3.82 16.76
C LEU A 76 -17.71 3.35 17.30
N LYS A 77 -18.53 4.28 17.80
CA LYS A 77 -19.88 3.96 18.29
C LYS A 77 -20.77 3.40 17.17
N SER A 78 -20.69 3.99 15.97
CA SER A 78 -21.49 3.55 14.82
C SER A 78 -20.97 2.22 14.27
N PHE A 79 -19.64 2.05 14.25
CA PHE A 79 -18.97 0.82 13.82
C PHE A 79 -19.32 -0.37 14.71
N ALA A 80 -19.42 -0.18 16.03
CA ALA A 80 -19.80 -1.25 16.96
C ALA A 80 -21.27 -1.69 16.81
N HIS A 81 -22.11 -0.88 16.19
CA HIS A 81 -23.52 -1.19 15.97
C HIS A 81 -23.81 -1.79 14.57
N ALA A 82 -22.87 -1.64 13.63
CA ALA A 82 -22.98 -2.15 12.27
C ALA A 82 -22.61 -3.64 12.19
#